data_AF-A0A453G850-F1
#
_entry.id   AF-A0A453G850-F1
#
_cell.length_a   1.000
_cell.length_b   1.000
_cell.length_c   1.000
_cell.angle_alpha   90.00
_cell.angle_beta   90.00
_cell.angle_gamma   90.00
#
_symmetry.space_group_name_H-M   'P 1'
#
loop_
_entity.id
_entity.type
_entity.pdbx_description
1 polymer ?
#
loop_
_entity_poly.entity_id
_entity_poly.type
_entity_poly.pdbx_seq_one_letter_code
_entity_poly.pdbx_strand_id
1 'polypeptide(L)'
;EDPSKQNLAQVTGSIQKTLGLLHQLNLNVSSFSSASQLPLLQRLNALVAELDTMQKLADGCNIQVPMEVVNLIDDGKNPDEFTRDVLNSCIAKNQITKGKTDAFKSLRKHLLEELEEAFPDDAEAYRQIRATSAAGSKRLAQSQSALPNGDAKVKPEH
;
A
#
# COMPACT_ATOMS: atom_id res chain seq x y z
N GLU A 1 5.63 -21.23 -7.30
CA GLU A 1 5.99 -19.89 -6.79
C GLU A 1 5.09 -18.84 -7.43
N ASP A 2 4.96 -17.66 -6.82
CA ASP A 2 4.18 -16.54 -7.36
C ASP A 2 4.88 -15.99 -8.62
N PRO A 3 4.27 -16.08 -9.81
CA PRO A 3 4.89 -15.68 -11.07
C PRO A 3 5.33 -14.21 -11.07
N SER A 4 4.64 -13.35 -10.32
CA SER A 4 4.99 -11.93 -10.18
C SER A 4 6.34 -11.74 -9.50
N LYS A 5 6.61 -12.52 -8.45
CA LYS A 5 7.89 -12.47 -7.72
C LYS A 5 9.05 -12.96 -8.56
N GLN A 6 8.80 -13.98 -9.39
CA GLN A 6 9.81 -14.50 -10.32
C GLN A 6 10.18 -13.44 -11.38
N ASN A 7 9.18 -12.74 -11.93
CA ASN A 7 9.42 -11.65 -12.90
C ASN A 7 10.25 -10.51 -12.26
N LEU A 8 9.95 -10.11 -11.03
CA LEU A 8 10.76 -9.10 -10.32
C LEU A 8 12.22 -9.53 -10.12
N ALA A 9 12.44 -10.79 -9.76
CA ALA A 9 13.79 -11.31 -9.58
C ALA A 9 14.58 -11.26 -10.90
N GLN A 10 13.94 -11.58 -12.02
CA GLN A 10 14.54 -11.49 -13.35
C GLN A 10 14.88 -10.05 -13.74
N VAL A 11 13.96 -9.10 -13.55
CA VAL A 11 14.20 -7.67 -13.78
C VAL A 11 15.35 -7.17 -12.90
N THR A 12 15.37 -7.55 -11.62
CA THR A 12 16.46 -7.18 -10.70
C THR A 12 17.82 -7.71 -11.17
N GLY A 13 17.87 -8.97 -11.62
CA GLY A 13 19.08 -9.54 -12.19
C GLY A 13 19.57 -8.82 -13.45
N SER A 14 18.64 -8.41 -14.32
CA SER A 14 18.95 -7.64 -15.54
C SER A 14 19.48 -6.24 -15.21
N ILE A 15 18.91 -5.56 -14.20
CA ILE A 15 19.43 -4.28 -13.68
C ILE A 15 20.86 -4.44 -13.18
N GLN A 16 21.14 -5.47 -12.37
CA GLN A 16 22.50 -5.73 -11.85
C GLN A 16 23.50 -6.00 -12.98
N LYS A 17 23.10 -6.78 -13.99
CA LYS A 17 23.94 -7.05 -15.17
C LYS A 17 24.21 -5.78 -15.97
N THR A 18 23.20 -4.93 -16.16
CA THR A 18 23.33 -3.63 -16.83
C THR A 18 24.33 -2.73 -16.10
N LEU A 19 24.22 -2.62 -14.77
CA LEU A 19 25.17 -1.87 -13.94
C LEU A 19 26.61 -2.42 -14.07
N GLY A 20 26.76 -3.75 -14.08
CA GLY A 20 28.05 -4.39 -14.32
C GLY A 20 28.65 -4.04 -15.68
N LEU A 21 27.85 -4.07 -16.75
CA LEU A 21 28.28 -3.69 -18.10
C LEU A 21 28.70 -2.22 -18.18
N LEU A 22 27.92 -1.31 -17.57
CA LEU A 22 28.25 0.11 -17.48
C LEU A 22 29.58 0.35 -16.75
N HIS A 23 29.79 -0.33 -15.61
CA HIS A 23 31.04 -0.23 -14.87
C HIS A 23 32.24 -0.72 -15.70
N GLN A 24 32.10 -1.87 -16.36
CA GLN A 24 33.16 -2.41 -17.22
C GLN A 24 33.46 -1.50 -18.43
N LEU A 25 32.43 -0.88 -19.01
CA LEU A 25 32.60 0.13 -20.05
C LEU A 25 33.38 1.34 -19.54
N ASN A 26 33.03 1.85 -18.36
CA ASN A 26 33.74 2.97 -17.75
C ASN A 26 35.23 2.65 -17.52
N LEU A 27 35.56 1.45 -17.03
CA LEU A 27 36.95 1.02 -16.86
C LEU A 27 37.69 0.95 -18.21
N ASN A 28 37.08 0.33 -19.24
CA ASN A 28 37.69 0.22 -20.56
C ASN A 28 37.96 1.60 -21.20
N VAL A 29 37.06 2.56 -21.03
CA VAL A 29 37.22 3.92 -21.56
C VAL A 29 38.26 4.69 -20.75
N SER A 30 38.27 4.54 -19.42
CA SER A 30 39.21 5.24 -18.53
C SER A 30 40.67 4.82 -18.76
N SER A 31 40.91 3.57 -19.16
CA SER A 31 42.25 3.03 -19.47
C SER A 31 42.33 2.54 -20.92
N PHE A 32 41.80 3.32 -21.86
CA PHE A 32 41.71 2.91 -23.25
C PHE A 32 43.10 2.67 -23.87
N SER A 33 43.18 1.59 -24.65
CA SER A 33 44.31 1.27 -25.53
C SER A 33 43.82 0.66 -26.84
N SER A 34 44.65 0.63 -27.88
CA SER A 34 44.30 0.02 -29.17
C SER A 34 43.83 -1.44 -29.04
N ALA A 35 44.38 -2.20 -28.08
CA ALA A 35 43.96 -3.57 -27.78
C ALA A 35 42.54 -3.67 -27.20
N SER A 36 42.04 -2.60 -26.56
CA SER A 36 40.71 -2.56 -25.94
C SER A 36 39.58 -2.15 -26.89
N GLN A 37 39.89 -1.74 -28.13
CA GLN A 37 38.91 -1.24 -29.10
C GLN A 37 37.80 -2.26 -29.41
N LEU A 38 38.17 -3.50 -29.76
CA LEU A 38 37.19 -4.54 -30.04
C LEU A 38 36.39 -4.94 -28.78
N PRO A 39 37.01 -5.20 -27.61
CA PRO A 39 36.29 -5.44 -26.36
C PRO A 39 35.34 -4.32 -25.93
N LEU A 40 35.64 -3.06 -26.26
CA LEU A 40 34.77 -1.92 -26.00
C LEU A 40 33.49 -1.99 -26.85
N LEU A 41 33.63 -2.21 -28.17
CA LEU A 41 32.49 -2.35 -29.08
C LEU A 41 31.59 -3.53 -28.70
N GLN A 42 32.19 -4.67 -28.34
CA GLN A 42 31.45 -5.85 -27.87
C GLN A 42 30.64 -5.55 -26.61
N ARG A 43 31.22 -4.83 -25.64
CA ARG A 43 30.51 -4.44 -24.40
C ARG A 43 29.40 -3.43 -24.64
N LEU A 44 29.59 -2.49 -25.57
CA LEU A 44 28.56 -1.53 -25.95
C LEU A 44 27.35 -2.26 -26.55
N ASN A 45 27.58 -3.18 -27.50
CA ASN A 45 26.52 -4.00 -28.06
C ASN A 45 25.84 -4.88 -26.99
N ALA A 46 26.62 -5.44 -26.06
CA ALA A 46 26.06 -6.21 -24.95
C ALA A 46 25.18 -5.35 -24.02
N LEU A 47 25.56 -4.09 -23.75
CA LEU A 47 24.74 -3.15 -22.99
C LEU A 47 23.42 -2.86 -23.71
N VAL A 48 23.46 -2.58 -25.01
CA VAL A 48 22.24 -2.33 -25.81
C VAL A 48 21.31 -3.54 -25.78
N ALA A 49 21.84 -4.75 -25.97
CA ALA A 49 21.07 -5.98 -25.92
C ALA A 49 20.47 -6.24 -24.54
N GLU A 50 21.20 -5.92 -23.47
CA GLU A 50 20.71 -6.07 -22.09
C GLU A 50 19.61 -5.05 -21.77
N LEU A 51 19.74 -3.79 -22.22
CA LEU A 51 18.68 -2.78 -22.05
C LEU A 51 17.39 -3.18 -22.75
N ASP A 52 17.47 -3.75 -23.96
CA ASP A 52 16.30 -4.29 -24.67
C ASP A 52 15.68 -5.49 -23.91
N THR A 53 16.51 -6.36 -23.35
CA THR A 53 16.05 -7.48 -22.51
C THR A 53 15.35 -6.97 -21.26
N MET A 54 15.93 -5.98 -20.57
CA MET A 54 15.38 -5.36 -19.37
C MET A 54 14.01 -4.74 -19.65
N GLN A 55 13.85 -4.03 -20.77
CA GLN A 55 12.58 -3.44 -21.17
C GLN A 55 11.49 -4.51 -21.38
N LYS A 56 11.82 -5.61 -22.06
CA LYS A 56 10.87 -6.73 -22.28
C LYS A 56 10.49 -7.45 -21.00
N LEU A 57 11.42 -7.60 -20.06
CA LEU A 57 11.14 -8.19 -18.75
C LEU A 57 10.25 -7.28 -17.91
N ALA A 58 10.40 -5.96 -18.04
CA ALA A 58 9.59 -4.98 -17.30
C ALA A 58 8.10 -5.03 -17.67
N ASP A 59 7.75 -5.38 -18.91
CA ASP A 59 6.35 -5.56 -19.34
C ASP A 59 5.61 -6.65 -18.52
N GLY A 60 6.35 -7.61 -17.96
CA GLY A 60 5.83 -8.66 -17.08
C GLY A 60 5.65 -8.24 -15.61
N CYS A 61 6.01 -7.01 -15.24
CA CYS A 61 5.95 -6.48 -13.88
C CYS A 61 4.83 -5.45 -13.74
N ASN A 62 3.61 -5.92 -13.44
CA ASN A 62 2.46 -5.03 -13.22
C ASN A 62 2.42 -4.51 -11.77
N ILE A 63 3.34 -3.61 -11.41
CA ILE A 63 3.38 -2.94 -10.09
C ILE A 63 2.98 -1.48 -10.25
N GLN A 64 2.09 -1.01 -9.38
CA GLN A 64 1.80 0.41 -9.25
C GLN A 64 2.71 1.03 -8.18
N VAL A 65 3.42 2.09 -8.57
CA VAL A 65 4.30 2.83 -7.67
C VAL A 65 3.71 4.23 -7.48
N PRO A 66 3.44 4.67 -6.24
CA PRO A 66 2.99 6.04 -5.98
C PRO A 66 4.04 7.07 -6.44
N MET A 67 3.59 8.20 -6.98
CA MET A 67 4.50 9.25 -7.46
C MET A 67 5.37 9.85 -6.35
N GLU A 68 4.87 9.87 -5.12
CA GLU A 68 5.63 10.31 -3.95
C GLU A 68 6.86 9.45 -3.70
N VAL A 69 6.78 8.14 -3.97
CA VAL A 69 7.93 7.23 -3.87
C VAL A 69 8.97 7.57 -4.94
N VAL A 70 8.53 7.88 -6.16
CA VAL A 70 9.43 8.30 -7.25
C VAL A 70 10.14 9.61 -6.90
N ASN A 71 9.41 10.59 -6.37
CA ASN A 71 9.99 11.87 -5.95
C ASN A 71 11.05 11.69 -4.84
N LEU A 72 10.84 10.76 -3.89
CA LEU A 72 11.85 10.44 -2.87
C LEU A 72 13.13 9.88 -3.50
N ILE A 73 13.01 9.04 -4.53
CA ILE A 73 14.16 8.48 -5.25
C ILE A 73 14.92 9.59 -5.99
N ASP A 74 14.22 10.49 -6.68
CA ASP A 74 14.81 11.62 -7.40
C ASP A 74 15.54 12.59 -6.45
N ASP A 75 15.01 12.79 -5.25
CA ASP A 75 15.64 13.57 -4.17
C ASP A 75 16.84 12.84 -3.51
N GLY A 76 17.10 11.57 -3.85
CA GLY A 76 18.13 10.74 -3.21
C GLY A 76 17.80 10.31 -1.78
N LYS A 77 16.51 10.32 -1.40
CA LYS A 77 16.01 9.87 -0.09
C LYS A 77 15.62 8.40 -0.12
N ASN A 78 15.41 7.83 1.07
CA ASN A 78 14.96 6.45 1.17
C ASN A 78 13.45 6.35 0.84
N PRO A 79 13.02 5.55 -0.16
CA PRO A 79 11.61 5.36 -0.49
C PRO A 79 10.78 4.74 0.66
N ASP A 80 11.41 4.01 1.59
CA ASP A 80 10.72 3.43 2.76
C ASP A 80 10.14 4.50 3.70
N GLU A 81 10.62 5.74 3.59
CA GLU A 81 10.06 6.88 4.33
C GLU A 81 8.59 7.09 4.01
N PHE A 82 8.18 6.94 2.74
CA PHE A 82 6.78 7.01 2.34
C PHE A 82 5.95 5.96 3.06
N THR A 83 6.40 4.70 3.06
CA THR A 83 5.70 3.58 3.70
C THR A 83 5.52 3.83 5.19
N ARG A 84 6.58 4.30 5.86
CA ARG A 84 6.55 4.65 7.29
C ARG A 84 5.55 5.78 7.56
N ASP A 85 5.56 6.83 6.74
CA ASP A 85 4.71 8.00 6.95
C ASP A 85 3.23 7.69 6.72
N VAL A 86 2.92 6.87 5.70
CA VAL A 86 1.56 6.36 5.47
C VAL A 86 1.08 5.51 6.65
N LEU A 87 1.93 4.61 7.16
CA LEU A 87 1.59 3.77 8.31
C LEU A 87 1.33 4.62 9.56
N ASN A 88 2.22 5.56 9.86
CA ASN A 88 2.06 6.48 10.99
C ASN A 88 0.81 7.35 10.86
N SER A 89 0.52 7.86 9.65
CA SER A 89 -0.71 8.60 9.36
C SER A 89 -1.96 7.74 9.60
N CYS A 90 -1.92 6.47 9.21
CA CYS A 90 -3.01 5.52 9.43
C CYS A 90 -3.25 5.29 10.92
N ILE A 91 -2.18 5.06 11.70
CA ILE A 91 -2.24 4.87 13.15
C ILE A 91 -2.86 6.10 13.83
N ALA A 92 -2.35 7.30 13.51
CA ALA A 92 -2.86 8.55 14.06
C ALA A 92 -4.34 8.77 13.72
N LYS A 93 -4.72 8.57 12.45
CA LYS A 93 -6.12 8.69 12.02
C LYS A 93 -7.03 7.67 12.70
N ASN A 94 -6.56 6.44 12.89
CA ASN A 94 -7.31 5.40 13.61
C ASN A 94 -7.55 5.81 15.07
N GLN A 95 -6.51 6.26 15.78
CA GLN A 95 -6.62 6.73 17.15
C GLN A 95 -7.57 7.93 17.28
N ILE A 96 -7.45 8.92 16.39
CA ILE A 96 -8.35 10.09 16.37
C ILE A 96 -9.79 9.64 16.13
N THR A 97 -10.02 8.71 15.20
CA THR A 97 -11.36 8.21 14.87
C THR A 97 -11.96 7.44 16.05
N LYS A 98 -11.16 6.61 16.74
CA LYS A 98 -11.55 5.93 17.96
C LYS A 98 -11.91 6.93 19.06
N GLY A 99 -11.05 7.92 19.31
CA GLY A 99 -11.29 8.97 20.31
C GLY A 99 -12.58 9.74 20.04
N LYS A 100 -12.83 10.15 18.78
CA LYS A 100 -14.10 10.78 18.39
C LYS A 100 -15.30 9.86 18.65
N THR A 101 -15.18 8.59 18.25
CA THR A 101 -16.24 7.59 18.45
C THR A 101 -16.56 7.42 19.94
N ASP A 102 -15.54 7.32 20.79
CA ASP A 102 -15.72 7.14 22.22
C ASP A 102 -16.26 8.40 22.90
N ALA A 103 -15.86 9.60 22.44
CA ALA A 103 -16.45 10.86 22.88
C ALA A 103 -17.95 10.93 22.54
N PHE A 104 -18.36 10.56 21.32
CA PHE A 104 -19.77 10.50 20.95
C PHE A 104 -20.55 9.45 21.75
N LYS A 105 -19.97 8.28 22.03
CA LYS A 105 -20.59 7.27 22.91
C LYS A 105 -20.80 7.82 24.31
N SER A 106 -19.79 8.51 24.85
CA SER A 106 -19.85 9.14 26.18
C SER A 106 -20.90 10.24 26.24
N LEU A 107 -20.93 11.15 25.25
CA LEU A 107 -21.96 12.18 25.15
C LEU A 107 -23.36 11.58 25.09
N ARG A 108 -23.56 10.57 24.25
CA ARG A 108 -24.85 9.87 24.15
C ARG A 108 -25.25 9.23 25.48
N LYS A 109 -24.30 8.65 26.22
CA LYS A 109 -24.56 8.04 27.53
C LYS A 109 -25.07 9.11 28.51
N HIS A 110 -24.34 10.21 28.68
CA HIS A 110 -24.73 11.28 29.60
C HIS A 110 -26.09 11.89 29.22
N LEU A 111 -26.33 12.15 27.93
CA LEU A 111 -27.63 12.67 27.49
C LEU A 111 -28.79 11.71 27.79
N LEU A 112 -28.56 10.40 27.74
CA LEU A 112 -29.58 9.42 28.09
C LEU A 112 -29.82 9.35 29.60
N GLU A 113 -28.77 9.46 30.41
CA GLU A 113 -28.88 9.49 31.87
C GLU A 113 -29.74 10.69 32.32
N GLU A 114 -29.45 11.89 31.79
CA GLU A 114 -30.23 13.10 32.08
C GLU A 114 -31.67 13.00 31.55
N LEU A 115 -31.87 12.41 30.37
CA LEU A 115 -33.21 12.21 29.80
C LEU A 115 -34.04 11.22 30.63
N GLU A 116 -33.42 10.16 31.15
CA GLU A 116 -34.10 9.18 32.02
C GLU A 116 -34.55 9.80 33.34
N GLU A 117 -33.78 10.74 33.90
CA GLU A 117 -34.15 11.46 35.11
C GLU A 117 -35.27 12.49 34.86
N ALA A 118 -35.18 13.26 33.76
CA ALA A 118 -36.12 14.34 33.48
C ALA A 118 -37.42 13.87 32.79
N PHE A 119 -37.34 12.90 31.88
CA PHE A 119 -38.44 12.45 31.00
C PHE A 119 -38.38 10.93 30.74
N PRO A 120 -38.78 10.08 31.72
CA PRO A 120 -38.59 8.63 31.65
C PRO A 120 -39.37 7.96 30.50
N ASP A 121 -40.57 8.43 30.17
CA ASP A 121 -41.38 7.87 29.08
C ASP A 121 -40.73 8.13 27.70
N ASP A 122 -40.14 9.31 27.50
CA ASP A 122 -39.44 9.68 26.27
C ASP A 122 -38.13 8.90 26.10
N ALA A 123 -37.42 8.64 27.21
CA ALA A 123 -36.23 7.79 27.19
C ALA A 123 -36.55 6.37 26.73
N GLU A 124 -37.67 5.80 27.20
CA GLU A 124 -38.12 4.47 26.78
C GLU A 124 -38.53 4.43 25.30
N ALA A 125 -39.26 5.45 24.82
CA ALA A 125 -39.58 5.59 23.41
C ALA A 125 -38.32 5.67 22.52
N TYR A 126 -37.31 6.44 22.95
CA TYR A 126 -36.03 6.52 22.24
C TYR A 126 -35.29 5.17 22.21
N ARG A 127 -35.27 4.42 23.31
CA ARG A 127 -34.68 3.07 23.37
C ARG A 127 -35.33 2.13 22.33
N GLN A 128 -36.66 2.16 22.20
CA GLN A 128 -37.40 1.35 21.22
C GLN A 128 -37.08 1.73 19.77
N ILE A 129 -37.03 3.04 19.46
CA ILE A 129 -36.66 3.54 18.12
C ILE A 129 -35.24 3.09 17.76
N ARG A 130 -34.30 3.20 18.70
CA ARG A 130 -32.91 2.80 18.50
C ARG A 130 -32.76 1.30 18.29
N ALA A 131 -33.46 0.47 19.08
CA ALA A 131 -33.46 -0.98 18.92
C ALA A 131 -33.99 -1.40 17.54
N THR A 132 -35.09 -0.80 17.10
CA THR A 132 -35.68 -1.03 15.77
C THR A 132 -34.72 -0.64 14.65
N SER A 133 -34.09 0.53 14.77
CA SER A 133 -33.12 1.04 13.80
C SER A 133 -31.88 0.13 13.71
N ALA A 134 -31.34 -0.30 14.84
CA ALA A 134 -30.20 -1.22 14.89
C ALA A 134 -30.52 -2.59 14.27
N ALA A 135 -31.72 -3.12 14.51
CA ALA A 135 -32.19 -4.35 13.88
C ALA A 135 -32.42 -4.20 12.36
N GLY A 136 -32.85 -3.02 11.91
CA GLY A 136 -32.94 -2.66 10.49
C GLY A 136 -31.57 -2.65 9.81
N SER A 137 -30.59 -1.95 10.38
CA SER A 137 -29.22 -1.90 9.85
C SER A 137 -28.53 -3.26 9.85
N LYS A 138 -28.72 -4.10 10.88
CA LYS A 138 -28.18 -5.48 10.91
C LYS A 138 -28.74 -6.35 9.79
N ARG A 139 -30.04 -6.27 9.50
CA ARG A 139 -30.68 -7.02 8.41
C ARG A 139 -30.17 -6.58 7.03
N LEU A 140 -30.01 -5.28 6.82
CA LEU A 140 -29.45 -4.72 5.60
C LEU A 140 -27.99 -5.15 5.39
N ALA A 141 -27.16 -5.06 6.43
CA ALA A 141 -25.76 -5.50 6.38
C ALA A 141 -25.62 -7.02 6.10
N GLN A 142 -26.49 -7.85 6.69
CA GLN A 142 -26.51 -9.29 6.42
C GLN A 142 -26.97 -9.60 4.99
N SER A 143 -27.94 -8.86 4.45
CA SER A 143 -28.39 -9.02 3.06
C SER A 143 -27.33 -8.58 2.03
N GLN A 144 -26.48 -7.61 2.38
CA GLN A 144 -25.39 -7.12 1.51
C GLN A 144 -24.09 -7.93 1.66
N SER A 145 -23.94 -8.74 2.71
CA SER A 145 -22.73 -9.54 2.98
C SER A 145 -22.61 -10.82 2.14
N ALA A 146 -23.55 -11.10 1.24
CA ALA A 146 -23.43 -12.16 0.25
C ALA A 146 -22.69 -11.64 -1.00
N LEU A 147 -21.36 -11.46 -0.90
CA LEU A 147 -20.49 -11.27 -2.07
C LEU A 147 -19.79 -12.59 -2.42
N PRO A 148 -19.59 -12.92 -3.72
CA PRO A 148 -19.20 -14.28 -4.15
C PRO A 148 -17.74 -14.65 -3.88
N ASN A 149 -16.89 -13.71 -3.49
CA ASN A 149 -15.44 -13.92 -3.40
C ASN A 149 -14.98 -13.79 -1.95
N GLY A 150 -14.66 -14.94 -1.36
CA GLY A 150 -14.35 -15.09 0.05
C GLY A 150 -13.12 -14.32 0.52
N ASP A 151 -13.34 -13.42 1.47
CA ASP A 151 -12.40 -13.11 2.56
C ASP A 151 -13.13 -12.50 3.78
N ALA A 152 -12.44 -12.50 4.92
CA ALA A 152 -12.91 -12.95 6.24
C ALA A 152 -13.99 -12.15 7.01
N LYS A 153 -14.77 -12.93 7.78
CA LYS A 153 -15.71 -12.52 8.83
C LYS A 153 -14.94 -11.95 10.03
N VAL A 154 -14.88 -10.63 10.18
CA VAL A 154 -14.36 -10.01 11.42
C VAL A 154 -15.30 -10.36 12.56
N LYS A 155 -14.79 -11.10 13.56
CA LYS A 155 -15.53 -11.45 14.78
C LYS A 155 -15.92 -10.17 15.54
N PRO A 156 -17.17 -10.03 16.00
CA PRO A 156 -17.49 -9.03 17.01
C PRO A 156 -16.90 -9.48 18.35
N GLU A 157 -16.00 -8.69 18.94
CA GLU A 157 -15.61 -8.87 20.34
C GLU A 157 -16.78 -8.53 21.27
N HIS A 158 -16.87 -9.29 22.36
CA HIS A 158 -17.86 -9.19 23.42
C HIS A 158 -17.51 -8.09 24.42
#